data_AF-A0A1I3RWJ6-F1
#
_entry.id   AF-A0A1I3RWJ6-F1
#
_cell.length_a   1.000
_cell.length_b   1.000
_cell.length_c   1.000
_cell.angle_alpha   90.00
_cell.angle_beta   90.00
_cell.angle_gamma   90.00
#
_symmetry.space_group_name_H-M   'P 1'
#
loop_
_entity.id
_entity.type
_entity.pdbx_description
1 polymer ?
#
loop_
_entity_poly.entity_id
_entity_poly.type
_entity_poly.pdbx_seq_one_letter_code
_entity_poly.pdbx_strand_id
1 'polypeptide(L)'
;MWRVLFLALMAGVTAWGITDSARAQTAQPAPKSAPKEAAPKAATPAPNTTAKTAAKPESKPVTPPPGVAGGAEPTLIGQFGTWGAYSATPNGKKVCFALAKPSSSKTNPPNRPRDPAYAFVSTRPAEKVNNEISVMIGYALKPGSESSAEVGGAAFAMYTQGDGLWIKNAAEEERMVEAMRKSADLVVKGVSAKGTETTDTFSLKGLAQALDRIAQDCRR
;
A
#
# COMPACT_ATOMS: atom_id res chain seq x y z
N MET A 1 7.42 26.85 52.06
CA MET A 1 8.10 28.15 52.31
C MET A 1 9.49 28.03 51.71
N TRP A 2 9.77 28.58 50.54
CA TRP A 2 10.45 29.87 50.41
C TRP A 2 10.18 30.45 48.99
N ARG A 3 9.78 31.73 48.95
CA ARG A 3 9.58 32.56 47.76
C ARG A 3 10.89 33.23 47.35
N VAL A 4 11.27 33.24 46.07
CA VAL A 4 12.05 34.37 45.52
C VAL A 4 11.54 34.68 44.10
N LEU A 5 10.82 35.80 44.01
CA LEU A 5 10.58 36.56 42.78
C LEU A 5 11.89 37.21 42.33
N PHE A 6 12.13 37.27 41.02
CA PHE A 6 12.75 38.45 40.41
C PHE A 6 12.07 38.76 39.07
N LEU A 7 11.42 39.92 39.05
CA LEU A 7 11.04 40.66 37.83
C LEU A 7 12.30 41.33 37.25
N ALA A 8 12.41 41.39 35.92
CA ALA A 8 12.86 42.60 35.23
C ALA A 8 12.46 42.58 33.75
N LEU A 9 11.64 43.56 33.37
CA LEU A 9 11.36 44.05 32.03
C LEU A 9 12.65 44.52 31.34
N MET A 10 12.76 44.33 30.02
CA MET A 10 13.32 45.35 29.12
C MET A 10 12.67 45.26 27.74
N ALA A 11 12.02 46.35 27.35
CA ALA A 11 11.59 46.66 25.99
C ALA A 11 12.77 47.26 25.22
N GLY A 12 12.86 46.96 23.92
CA GLY A 12 13.87 47.56 23.04
C GLY A 12 13.54 47.32 21.57
N VAL A 13 12.82 48.28 20.98
CA VAL A 13 12.57 48.41 19.54
C VAL A 13 13.79 49.06 18.90
N THR A 14 14.34 48.46 17.86
CA THR A 14 15.18 49.17 16.88
C THR A 14 14.87 48.67 15.48
N ALA A 15 14.37 49.59 14.66
CA ALA A 15 14.23 49.47 13.22
C ALA A 15 15.42 50.15 12.52
N TRP A 16 15.61 49.78 11.25
CA TRP A 16 16.43 50.38 10.18
C TRP A 16 17.78 49.73 9.88
N GLY A 17 17.96 49.42 8.59
CA GLY A 17 19.22 49.01 8.00
C GLY A 17 19.05 48.21 6.71
N ILE A 18 18.47 48.83 5.67
CA ILE A 18 18.49 48.32 4.31
C ILE A 18 19.87 48.65 3.73
N THR A 19 20.68 47.66 3.40
CA THR A 19 21.85 47.85 2.52
C THR A 19 21.69 46.97 1.30
N ASP A 20 21.22 47.63 0.26
CA ASP A 20 21.32 47.26 -1.13
C ASP A 20 22.81 47.25 -1.54
N SER A 21 23.25 46.20 -2.21
CA SER A 21 24.51 46.21 -2.97
C SER A 21 24.32 45.34 -4.20
N ALA A 22 23.66 45.96 -5.17
CA ALA A 22 23.77 45.62 -6.58
C ALA A 22 25.25 45.48 -7.01
N ARG A 23 25.58 44.36 -7.66
CA ARG A 23 26.73 44.27 -8.55
C ARG A 23 26.22 43.88 -9.93
N ALA A 24 26.23 44.86 -10.82
CA ALA A 24 25.87 44.71 -12.22
C ALA A 24 27.04 44.09 -13.02
N GLN A 25 26.67 43.10 -13.84
CA GLN A 25 27.02 42.94 -15.26
C GLN A 25 28.49 42.80 -15.68
N THR A 26 28.80 41.62 -16.23
CA THR A 26 29.45 41.51 -17.56
C THR A 26 28.77 40.42 -18.37
N ALA A 27 28.36 40.79 -19.59
CA ALA A 27 27.65 39.98 -20.57
C ALA A 27 28.57 38.99 -21.32
N GLN A 28 27.91 37.98 -21.92
CA GLN A 28 28.45 36.89 -22.73
C GLN A 28 29.17 37.36 -24.01
N PRO A 29 29.84 36.43 -24.72
CA PRO A 29 29.24 36.02 -25.99
C PRO A 29 29.28 34.50 -26.26
N ALA A 30 28.26 34.02 -26.97
CA ALA A 30 28.22 32.74 -27.67
C ALA A 30 28.82 32.87 -29.09
N PRO A 31 29.28 31.75 -29.67
CA PRO A 31 28.96 31.46 -31.09
C PRO A 31 28.51 29.99 -31.25
N LYS A 32 27.30 29.75 -31.78
CA LYS A 32 26.97 29.48 -33.20
C LYS A 32 27.36 28.08 -33.73
N SER A 33 26.29 27.35 -34.10
CA SER A 33 26.12 26.43 -35.24
C SER A 33 26.82 25.06 -35.27
N ALA A 34 25.96 24.03 -35.31
CA ALA A 34 26.24 22.67 -35.77
C ALA A 34 26.61 22.61 -37.26
N PRO A 35 27.14 21.46 -37.73
CA PRO A 35 26.38 20.70 -38.71
C PRO A 35 26.29 19.17 -38.48
N LYS A 36 25.15 18.69 -39.00
CA LYS A 36 24.59 17.37 -39.30
C LYS A 36 25.47 16.44 -40.16
N GLU A 37 25.46 15.12 -39.85
CA GLU A 37 25.46 13.91 -40.73
C GLU A 37 26.07 12.72 -39.94
N ALA A 38 25.73 11.45 -40.10
CA ALA A 38 24.74 10.72 -40.88
C ALA A 38 24.57 9.34 -40.19
N ALA A 39 23.39 8.75 -40.29
CA ALA A 39 23.18 7.33 -40.03
C ALA A 39 23.72 6.48 -41.20
N PRO A 40 24.03 5.19 -40.99
CA PRO A 40 23.85 4.18 -42.02
C PRO A 40 22.65 3.27 -41.69
N LYS A 41 21.84 3.04 -42.72
CA LYS A 41 20.72 2.09 -42.76
C LYS A 41 21.23 0.64 -42.88
N ALA A 42 20.48 -0.25 -42.21
CA ALA A 42 19.99 -1.57 -42.65
C ALA A 42 20.95 -2.59 -43.27
N ALA A 43 21.02 -3.77 -42.64
CA ALA A 43 20.98 -5.05 -43.35
C ALA A 43 20.36 -6.13 -42.44
N THR A 44 19.22 -6.66 -42.89
CA THR A 44 18.64 -7.93 -42.43
C THR A 44 19.56 -9.09 -42.85
N PRO A 45 19.58 -10.20 -42.11
CA PRO A 45 19.01 -11.41 -42.70
C PRO A 45 18.19 -12.24 -41.70
N ALA A 46 17.04 -12.73 -42.16
CA ALA A 46 16.36 -13.91 -41.63
C ALA A 46 16.67 -15.10 -42.58
N PRO A 47 16.29 -16.36 -42.27
CA PRO A 47 15.69 -16.89 -41.05
C PRO A 47 16.45 -18.12 -40.50
N ASN A 48 16.26 -18.46 -39.23
CA ASN A 48 16.19 -19.89 -38.90
C ASN A 48 15.26 -20.18 -37.73
N THR A 49 14.31 -21.05 -38.06
CA THR A 49 13.33 -21.74 -37.23
C THR A 49 13.90 -22.29 -35.92
N THR A 50 13.17 -22.07 -34.83
CA THR A 50 12.68 -23.16 -33.96
C THR A 50 11.62 -22.61 -33.01
N ALA A 51 10.43 -23.19 -33.09
CA ALA A 51 9.38 -22.98 -32.12
C ALA A 51 9.84 -23.47 -30.73
N LYS A 52 9.61 -22.67 -29.70
CA LYS A 52 9.49 -23.17 -28.33
C LYS A 52 8.44 -22.36 -27.60
N THR A 53 7.26 -22.94 -27.50
CA THR A 53 6.15 -22.56 -26.64
C THR A 53 6.67 -22.17 -25.25
N ALA A 54 6.60 -20.88 -24.92
CA ALA A 54 6.88 -20.39 -23.57
C ALA A 54 5.58 -20.40 -22.76
N ALA A 55 5.61 -21.20 -21.70
CA ALA A 55 4.51 -21.51 -20.82
C ALA A 55 3.89 -20.27 -20.16
N LYS A 56 2.56 -20.29 -20.08
CA LYS A 56 1.73 -19.50 -19.17
C LYS A 56 2.32 -19.56 -17.75
N PRO A 57 2.60 -18.45 -17.05
CA PRO A 57 3.09 -18.52 -15.68
C PRO A 57 1.99 -19.10 -14.80
N GLU A 58 2.27 -20.30 -14.30
CA GLU A 58 1.46 -21.06 -13.37
C GLU A 58 1.46 -20.32 -12.01
N SER A 59 0.30 -19.78 -11.66
CA SER A 59 0.03 -19.17 -10.37
C SER A 59 0.04 -20.24 -9.29
N LYS A 60 1.18 -20.42 -8.61
CA LYS A 60 1.27 -21.27 -7.41
C LYS A 60 0.32 -20.77 -6.31
N PRO A 61 -0.29 -21.67 -5.52
CA PRO A 61 -1.23 -21.30 -4.45
C PRO A 61 -0.57 -20.38 -3.43
N VAL A 62 -1.28 -19.30 -3.08
CA VAL A 62 -0.93 -18.40 -1.97
C VAL A 62 -1.42 -19.07 -0.69
N THR A 63 -0.52 -19.40 0.23
CA THR A 63 -0.86 -19.87 1.57
C THR A 63 -1.55 -18.73 2.33
N PRO A 64 -2.79 -18.91 2.83
CA PRO A 64 -3.53 -17.84 3.51
C PRO A 64 -2.98 -17.55 4.93
N PRO A 65 -3.27 -16.36 5.50
CA PRO A 65 -2.88 -15.97 6.85
C PRO A 65 -3.23 -16.99 7.94
N PRO A 66 -2.48 -16.99 9.06
CA PRO A 66 -2.90 -17.67 10.28
C PRO A 66 -4.21 -17.06 10.78
N GLY A 67 -5.29 -17.82 10.61
CA GLY A 67 -6.68 -17.40 10.82
C GLY A 67 -7.66 -18.40 10.19
N VAL A 68 -7.21 -19.13 9.15
CA VAL A 68 -7.84 -20.34 8.60
C VAL A 68 -7.21 -21.59 9.21
N ALA A 69 -7.27 -21.74 10.54
CA ALA A 69 -6.98 -23.02 11.18
C ALA A 69 -8.21 -23.93 11.04
N GLY A 70 -8.32 -24.58 9.88
CA GLY A 70 -9.41 -25.51 9.58
C GLY A 70 -9.39 -25.98 8.13
N GLY A 71 -8.38 -26.78 7.74
CA GLY A 71 -8.42 -27.84 6.71
C GLY A 71 -8.99 -27.61 5.29
N ALA A 72 -9.58 -26.47 4.94
CA ALA A 72 -10.16 -26.22 3.62
C ALA A 72 -9.31 -25.18 2.89
N GLU A 73 -8.66 -25.60 1.81
CA GLU A 73 -7.93 -24.69 0.92
C GLU A 73 -8.92 -23.71 0.28
N PRO A 74 -8.63 -22.38 0.27
CA PRO A 74 -9.51 -21.41 -0.34
C PRO A 74 -9.72 -21.68 -1.83
N THR A 75 -10.98 -21.67 -2.27
CA THR A 75 -11.34 -21.79 -3.67
C THR A 75 -11.46 -20.40 -4.28
N LEU A 76 -10.76 -20.16 -5.40
CA LEU A 76 -10.92 -18.93 -6.19
C LEU A 76 -12.29 -18.94 -6.89
N ILE A 77 -13.11 -17.93 -6.61
CA ILE A 77 -14.47 -17.79 -7.15
C ILE A 77 -14.61 -16.61 -8.12
N GLY A 78 -13.54 -15.85 -8.33
CA GLY A 78 -13.43 -14.81 -9.37
C GLY A 78 -12.13 -14.03 -9.27
N GLN A 79 -11.64 -13.51 -10.40
CA GLN A 79 -10.47 -12.62 -10.47
C GLN A 79 -10.88 -11.31 -11.15
N PHE A 80 -10.61 -10.18 -10.48
CA PHE A 80 -11.03 -8.85 -10.91
C PHE A 80 -9.86 -7.89 -10.77
N GLY A 81 -9.20 -7.58 -11.89
CA GLY A 81 -7.97 -6.78 -11.85
C GLY A 81 -6.92 -7.44 -10.95
N THR A 82 -6.45 -6.70 -9.95
CA THR A 82 -5.46 -7.19 -8.97
C THR A 82 -6.08 -8.01 -7.82
N TRP A 83 -7.42 -8.03 -7.71
CA TRP A 83 -8.15 -8.65 -6.61
C TRP A 83 -8.70 -10.02 -6.98
N GLY A 84 -8.35 -11.05 -6.20
CA GLY A 84 -8.99 -12.36 -6.25
C GLY A 84 -10.11 -12.44 -5.21
N ALA A 85 -11.26 -12.99 -5.58
CA ALA A 85 -12.35 -13.32 -4.68
C ALA A 85 -12.29 -14.82 -4.36
N TYR A 86 -12.33 -15.17 -3.08
CA TYR A 86 -12.18 -16.53 -2.59
C TYR A 86 -13.30 -16.92 -1.64
N SER A 87 -13.55 -18.23 -1.55
CA SER A 87 -14.47 -18.85 -0.59
C SER A 87 -13.77 -20.03 0.07
N ALA A 88 -13.97 -20.18 1.38
CA ALA A 88 -13.44 -21.30 2.17
C ALA A 88 -14.46 -21.69 3.24
N THR A 89 -14.41 -22.94 3.69
CA THR A 89 -15.33 -23.44 4.73
C THR A 89 -14.55 -24.10 5.88
N PRO A 90 -13.68 -23.35 6.58
CA PRO A 90 -12.95 -23.89 7.71
C PRO A 90 -13.90 -24.37 8.81
N ASN A 91 -13.71 -25.60 9.26
CA ASN A 91 -14.51 -26.21 10.33
C ASN A 91 -16.03 -26.12 10.09
N GLY A 92 -16.47 -26.20 8.82
CA GLY A 92 -17.89 -26.10 8.45
C GLY A 92 -18.44 -24.67 8.43
N LYS A 93 -17.63 -23.64 8.73
CA LYS A 93 -18.05 -22.23 8.75
C LYS A 93 -17.58 -21.53 7.49
N LYS A 94 -18.52 -20.98 6.71
CA LYS A 94 -18.20 -20.28 5.46
C LYS A 94 -17.50 -18.95 5.72
N VAL A 95 -16.47 -18.68 4.93
CA VAL A 95 -15.68 -17.44 4.91
C VAL A 95 -15.46 -17.06 3.46
N CYS A 96 -15.79 -15.83 3.09
CA CYS A 96 -15.51 -15.30 1.76
C CYS A 96 -14.62 -14.07 1.89
N PHE A 97 -13.61 -13.93 1.05
CA PHE A 97 -12.67 -12.83 1.15
C PHE A 97 -12.13 -12.40 -0.20
N ALA A 98 -11.92 -11.09 -0.35
CA ALA A 98 -11.17 -10.51 -1.45
C ALA A 98 -9.72 -10.32 -1.02
N LEU A 99 -8.76 -10.65 -1.88
CA LEU A 99 -7.33 -10.61 -1.59
C LEU A 99 -6.55 -9.95 -2.72
N ALA A 100 -5.61 -9.07 -2.37
CA ALA A 100 -4.66 -8.49 -3.32
C ALA A 100 -3.24 -8.38 -2.72
N LYS A 101 -2.24 -8.49 -3.61
CA LYS A 101 -0.85 -8.10 -3.31
C LYS A 101 -0.67 -6.59 -3.50
N PRO A 102 0.29 -5.95 -2.81
CA PRO A 102 0.60 -4.55 -3.08
C PRO A 102 1.13 -4.38 -4.50
N SER A 103 0.76 -3.29 -5.16
CA SER A 103 1.35 -2.83 -6.43
C SER A 103 2.73 -2.20 -6.21
N SER A 104 3.01 -1.68 -5.01
CA SER A 104 4.31 -1.17 -4.61
C SER A 104 4.55 -1.38 -3.12
N SER A 105 5.81 -1.56 -2.74
CA SER A 105 6.24 -1.81 -1.37
C SER A 105 7.56 -1.10 -1.12
N LYS A 106 7.58 -0.13 -0.22
CA LYS A 106 8.79 0.61 0.17
C LYS A 106 9.10 0.33 1.63
N THR A 107 10.39 0.16 1.93
CA THR A 107 10.89 -0.04 3.29
C THR A 107 11.91 1.06 3.63
N ASN A 108 11.97 1.43 4.90
CA ASN A 108 13.03 2.25 5.47
C ASN A 108 13.61 1.55 6.71
N PRO A 109 14.91 1.18 6.72
CA PRO A 109 15.86 1.24 5.61
C PRO A 109 15.39 0.45 4.38
N PRO A 110 15.90 0.69 3.15
CA PRO A 110 15.44 -0.02 1.95
C PRO A 110 15.82 -1.50 1.96
N ASN A 111 15.12 -2.29 1.13
CA ASN A 111 15.38 -3.71 0.84
C ASN A 111 15.38 -4.64 2.08
N ARG A 112 14.48 -4.40 3.03
CA ARG A 112 14.33 -5.29 4.19
C ARG A 112 13.61 -6.57 3.78
N PRO A 113 14.13 -7.76 4.17
CA PRO A 113 13.48 -9.02 3.87
C PRO A 113 12.15 -9.13 4.63
N ARG A 114 11.12 -9.62 3.95
CA ARG A 114 9.79 -9.87 4.51
C ARG A 114 9.06 -10.95 3.70
N ASP A 115 8.11 -11.60 4.34
CA ASP A 115 7.16 -12.47 3.66
C ASP A 115 6.22 -11.64 2.75
N PRO A 116 5.52 -12.28 1.80
CA PRO A 116 4.59 -11.57 0.94
C PRO A 116 3.49 -10.85 1.74
N ALA A 117 3.25 -9.59 1.42
CA ALA A 117 2.17 -8.81 2.01
C ALA A 117 0.87 -8.95 1.21
N TYR A 118 -0.26 -8.85 1.92
CA TYR A 118 -1.59 -9.03 1.36
C TYR A 118 -2.60 -8.11 2.07
N ALA A 119 -3.49 -7.50 1.31
CA ALA A 119 -4.69 -6.86 1.82
C ALA A 119 -5.89 -7.80 1.66
N PHE A 120 -6.75 -7.83 2.66
CA PHE A 120 -7.95 -8.65 2.73
C PHE A 120 -9.17 -7.78 3.00
N VAL A 121 -10.29 -8.14 2.39
CA VAL A 121 -11.62 -7.71 2.84
C VAL A 121 -12.47 -8.97 3.00
N SER A 122 -12.90 -9.25 4.23
CA SER A 122 -13.45 -10.55 4.61
C SER A 122 -14.89 -10.45 5.12
N THR A 123 -15.69 -11.47 4.78
CA THR A 123 -17.04 -11.67 5.29
C THR A 123 -17.12 -13.06 5.91
N ARG A 124 -17.54 -13.11 7.18
CA ARG A 124 -17.70 -14.33 7.99
C ARG A 124 -19.13 -14.37 8.55
N PRO A 125 -20.09 -14.94 7.80
CA PRO A 125 -21.50 -14.93 8.19
C PRO A 125 -21.76 -15.56 9.57
N ALA A 126 -21.06 -16.65 9.89
CA ALA A 126 -21.20 -17.34 11.18
C ALA A 126 -20.81 -16.46 12.39
N GLU A 127 -19.98 -15.45 12.17
CA GLU A 127 -19.51 -14.50 13.20
C GLU A 127 -20.21 -13.14 13.09
N LYS A 128 -21.13 -12.97 12.12
CA LYS A 128 -21.78 -11.70 11.79
C LYS A 128 -20.79 -10.57 11.43
N VAL A 129 -19.62 -10.94 10.92
CA VAL A 129 -18.61 -10.00 10.44
C VAL A 129 -18.79 -9.83 8.94
N ASN A 130 -18.91 -8.58 8.49
CA ASN A 130 -18.98 -8.21 7.09
C ASN A 130 -17.89 -7.20 6.79
N ASN A 131 -17.25 -7.31 5.62
CA ASN A 131 -16.34 -6.29 5.11
C ASN A 131 -15.17 -5.95 6.05
N GLU A 132 -14.72 -6.87 6.90
CA GLU A 132 -13.57 -6.64 7.78
C GLU A 132 -12.31 -6.44 6.94
N ILE A 133 -11.64 -5.32 7.16
CA ILE A 133 -10.40 -4.98 6.46
C ILE A 133 -9.21 -5.42 7.30
N SER A 134 -8.32 -6.18 6.68
CA SER A 134 -7.04 -6.53 7.32
C SER A 134 -5.90 -6.56 6.32
N VAL A 135 -4.68 -6.37 6.82
CA VAL A 135 -3.47 -6.40 6.01
C VAL A 135 -2.42 -7.22 6.71
N MET A 136 -1.87 -8.22 6.03
CA MET A 136 -0.62 -8.87 6.44
C MET A 136 0.55 -8.11 5.85
N ILE A 137 1.46 -7.64 6.68
CA ILE A 137 2.62 -6.87 6.23
C ILE A 137 3.86 -7.73 5.93
N GLY A 138 3.84 -9.01 6.33
CA GLY A 138 4.91 -9.97 6.06
C GLY A 138 6.05 -9.98 7.07
N TYR A 139 5.86 -9.39 8.25
CA TYR A 139 6.76 -9.51 9.42
C TYR A 139 6.00 -9.13 10.69
N ALA A 140 6.54 -9.49 11.85
CA ALA A 140 6.00 -9.04 13.13
C ALA A 140 6.05 -7.50 13.27
N LEU A 141 4.91 -6.90 13.55
CA LEU A 141 4.74 -5.46 13.79
C LEU A 141 5.12 -5.09 15.23
N LYS A 142 5.55 -3.84 15.43
CA LYS A 142 5.81 -3.27 16.75
C LYS A 142 4.45 -3.07 17.47
N PRO A 143 4.22 -3.71 18.62
CA PRO A 143 2.99 -3.53 19.38
C PRO A 143 2.76 -2.05 19.71
N GLY A 144 1.53 -1.58 19.50
CA GLY A 144 1.14 -0.19 19.80
C GLY A 144 1.75 0.87 18.88
N SER A 145 2.42 0.48 17.79
CA SER A 145 2.91 1.44 16.81
C SER A 145 1.77 2.20 16.10
N GLU A 146 2.06 3.43 15.68
CA GLU A 146 1.16 4.24 14.87
C GLU A 146 1.17 3.71 13.43
N SER A 147 0.34 2.70 13.17
CA SER A 147 0.07 2.20 11.83
C SER A 147 -1.20 2.84 11.27
N SER A 148 -1.25 3.07 9.96
CA SER A 148 -2.37 3.75 9.31
C SER A 148 -2.69 3.17 7.94
N ALA A 149 -3.92 3.37 7.52
CA ALA A 149 -4.40 3.11 6.17
C ALA A 149 -4.98 4.41 5.57
N GLU A 150 -4.55 4.78 4.38
CA GLU A 150 -4.95 6.00 3.69
C GLU A 150 -5.63 5.65 2.36
N VAL A 151 -6.84 6.16 2.14
CA VAL A 151 -7.62 5.91 0.92
C VAL A 151 -8.57 7.06 0.65
N GLY A 152 -8.63 7.53 -0.59
CA GLY A 152 -9.53 8.62 -0.99
C GLY A 152 -9.35 9.93 -0.22
N GLY A 153 -8.14 10.18 0.31
CA GLY A 153 -7.84 11.35 1.15
C GLY A 153 -8.26 11.21 2.62
N ALA A 154 -8.87 10.09 3.02
CA ALA A 154 -9.14 9.77 4.42
C ALA A 154 -8.02 8.90 5.00
N ALA A 155 -7.75 9.05 6.30
CA ALA A 155 -6.82 8.23 7.05
C ALA A 155 -7.55 7.47 8.16
N PHE A 156 -7.23 6.19 8.31
CA PHE A 156 -7.80 5.27 9.28
C PHE A 156 -6.67 4.73 10.16
N ALA A 157 -6.84 4.80 11.48
CA ALA A 157 -5.86 4.28 12.41
C ALA A 157 -5.96 2.75 12.47
N MET A 158 -4.82 2.06 12.44
CA MET A 158 -4.75 0.60 12.44
C MET A 158 -4.12 0.08 13.74
N TYR A 159 -4.65 -0.98 14.33
CA TYR A 159 -3.97 -1.72 15.38
C TYR A 159 -3.19 -2.90 14.80
N THR A 160 -2.14 -3.28 15.52
CA THR A 160 -1.19 -4.33 15.13
C THR A 160 -1.41 -5.59 15.96
N GLN A 161 -1.40 -6.77 15.35
CA GLN A 161 -1.31 -8.04 16.06
C GLN A 161 -0.51 -9.04 15.21
N GLY A 162 0.61 -9.54 15.74
CA GLY A 162 1.52 -10.38 14.95
C GLY A 162 2.06 -9.62 13.74
N ASP A 163 1.81 -10.12 12.54
CA ASP A 163 2.11 -9.47 11.26
C ASP A 163 0.91 -8.77 10.61
N GLY A 164 -0.24 -8.76 11.30
CA GLY A 164 -1.49 -8.22 10.81
C GLY A 164 -1.79 -6.81 11.30
N LEU A 165 -2.51 -6.07 10.45
CA LEU A 165 -3.09 -4.75 10.70
C LEU A 165 -4.60 -4.81 10.50
N TRP A 166 -5.35 -4.21 11.41
CA TRP A 166 -6.81 -4.06 11.34
C TRP A 166 -7.21 -2.65 11.75
N ILE A 167 -8.38 -2.18 11.34
CA ILE A 167 -8.88 -0.84 11.73
C ILE A 167 -9.08 -0.80 13.25
N LYS A 168 -8.64 0.27 13.91
CA LYS A 168 -8.81 0.46 15.37
C LYS A 168 -10.27 0.61 15.77
N ASN A 169 -11.05 1.28 14.94
CA ASN A 169 -12.45 1.55 15.19
C ASN A 169 -13.31 0.84 14.14
N ALA A 170 -13.96 -0.25 14.54
CA ALA A 170 -14.81 -1.03 13.65
C ALA A 170 -16.02 -0.26 13.10
N ALA A 171 -16.41 0.86 13.73
CA ALA A 171 -17.45 1.73 13.19
C ALA A 171 -17.01 2.45 11.90
N GLU A 172 -15.72 2.49 11.58
CA GLU A 172 -15.18 3.11 10.36
C GLU A 172 -15.00 2.12 9.20
N GLU A 173 -15.19 0.81 9.41
CA GLU A 173 -14.98 -0.22 8.38
C GLU A 173 -15.81 0.06 7.11
N GLU A 174 -17.10 0.32 7.26
CA GLU A 174 -17.99 0.53 6.12
C GLU A 174 -17.59 1.79 5.34
N ARG A 175 -17.25 2.88 6.06
CA ARG A 175 -16.74 4.12 5.46
C ARG A 175 -15.44 3.85 4.70
N MET A 176 -14.53 3.05 5.25
CA MET A 176 -13.29 2.70 4.59
C MET A 176 -13.54 1.85 3.34
N VAL A 177 -14.42 0.84 3.40
CA VAL A 177 -14.78 0.02 2.23
C VAL A 177 -15.43 0.86 1.13
N GLU A 178 -16.32 1.79 1.47
CA GLU A 178 -16.90 2.71 0.50
C GLU A 178 -15.85 3.61 -0.16
N ALA A 179 -14.90 4.14 0.63
CA ALA A 179 -13.78 4.91 0.11
C ALA A 179 -12.89 4.05 -0.81
N MET A 180 -12.64 2.80 -0.43
CA MET A 180 -11.86 1.85 -1.25
C MET A 180 -12.56 1.52 -2.57
N ARG A 181 -13.89 1.37 -2.59
CA ARG A 181 -14.65 1.14 -3.83
C ARG A 181 -14.55 2.29 -4.84
N LYS A 182 -14.28 3.52 -4.38
CA LYS A 182 -14.30 4.76 -5.18
C LYS A 182 -12.90 5.31 -5.48
N SER A 183 -11.85 4.71 -4.93
CA SER A 183 -10.48 5.21 -5.01
C SER A 183 -9.60 4.36 -5.92
N ALA A 184 -8.47 4.91 -6.36
CA ALA A 184 -7.51 4.18 -7.19
C ALA A 184 -6.58 3.27 -6.36
N ASP A 185 -6.14 3.77 -5.20
CA ASP A 185 -5.13 3.13 -4.36
C ASP A 185 -5.48 3.21 -2.88
N LEU A 186 -5.04 2.19 -2.14
CA LEU A 186 -4.97 2.14 -0.68
C LEU A 186 -3.48 2.16 -0.28
N VAL A 187 -3.10 3.05 0.62
CA VAL A 187 -1.73 3.15 1.14
C VAL A 187 -1.71 2.73 2.61
N VAL A 188 -0.92 1.73 2.94
CA VAL A 188 -0.83 1.18 4.30
C VAL A 188 0.58 1.41 4.84
N LYS A 189 0.66 1.97 6.04
CA LYS A 189 1.91 2.24 6.74
C LYS A 189 1.98 1.44 8.03
N GLY A 190 3.13 0.87 8.32
CA GLY A 190 3.37 0.13 9.56
C GLY A 190 4.84 0.06 9.93
N VAL A 191 5.10 -0.23 11.21
CA VAL A 191 6.47 -0.33 11.75
C VAL A 191 6.70 -1.73 12.29
N SER A 192 7.74 -2.42 11.81
CA SER A 192 8.11 -3.74 12.29
C SER A 192 8.58 -3.70 13.74
N ALA A 193 8.54 -4.83 14.44
CA ALA A 193 9.11 -4.98 15.77
C ALA A 193 10.62 -4.64 15.81
N LYS A 194 11.29 -4.68 14.66
CA LYS A 194 12.72 -4.34 14.48
C LYS A 194 12.93 -2.89 14.01
N GLY A 195 11.89 -2.06 13.95
CA GLY A 195 11.96 -0.66 13.57
C GLY A 195 11.98 -0.38 12.05
N THR A 196 11.69 -1.38 11.21
CA THR A 196 11.51 -1.14 9.76
C THR A 196 10.19 -0.42 9.53
N GLU A 197 10.23 0.76 8.94
CA GLU A 197 9.02 1.42 8.44
C GLU A 197 8.70 0.87 7.05
N THR A 198 7.43 0.56 6.80
CA THR A 198 6.97 0.09 5.50
C THR A 198 5.81 0.94 5.02
N THR A 199 5.79 1.20 3.72
CA THR A 199 4.66 1.78 3.00
C THR A 199 4.29 0.84 1.86
N ASP A 200 3.15 0.19 1.99
CA ASP A 200 2.56 -0.65 0.96
C ASP A 200 1.46 0.11 0.22
N THR A 201 1.47 0.06 -1.10
CA THR A 201 0.40 0.61 -1.93
C THR A 201 -0.31 -0.55 -2.62
N PHE A 202 -1.63 -0.60 -2.48
CA PHE A 202 -2.50 -1.58 -3.10
C PHE A 202 -3.35 -0.89 -4.15
N SER A 203 -3.28 -1.35 -5.39
CA SER A 203 -4.25 -0.91 -6.41
C SER A 203 -5.63 -1.45 -6.06
N LEU A 204 -6.62 -0.57 -6.11
CA LEU A 204 -8.03 -0.88 -5.84
C LEU A 204 -8.81 -1.24 -7.11
N LYS A 205 -8.13 -1.32 -8.26
CA LYS A 205 -8.72 -1.72 -9.52
C LYS A 205 -9.28 -3.14 -9.43
N GLY A 206 -10.60 -3.25 -9.51
CA GLY A 206 -11.32 -4.52 -9.47
C GLY A 206 -11.83 -4.91 -8.08
N LEU A 207 -11.52 -4.14 -7.03
CA LEU A 207 -11.99 -4.43 -5.66
C LEU A 207 -13.52 -4.46 -5.60
N ALA A 208 -14.21 -3.46 -6.15
CA ALA A 208 -15.67 -3.38 -6.08
C ALA A 208 -16.34 -4.66 -6.62
N GLN A 209 -15.89 -5.15 -7.77
CA GLN A 209 -16.38 -6.38 -8.37
C GLN A 209 -16.06 -7.62 -7.53
N ALA A 210 -14.86 -7.68 -6.94
CA ALA A 210 -14.48 -8.76 -6.02
C ALA A 210 -15.37 -8.78 -4.77
N LEU A 211 -15.64 -7.61 -4.18
CA LEU A 211 -16.54 -7.46 -3.03
C LEU A 211 -17.97 -7.87 -3.37
N ASP A 212 -18.47 -7.50 -4.54
CA ASP A 212 -19.80 -7.91 -5.00
C ASP A 212 -19.86 -9.44 -5.18
N ARG A 213 -18.80 -10.05 -5.73
CA ARG A 213 -18.71 -11.51 -5.92
C ARG A 213 -18.69 -12.27 -4.59
N ILE A 214 -17.91 -11.84 -3.60
CA ILE A 214 -17.88 -12.49 -2.28
C ILE A 214 -19.19 -12.27 -1.52
N ALA A 215 -19.83 -11.12 -1.68
CA ALA A 215 -21.11 -10.83 -1.05
C ALA A 215 -22.22 -11.71 -1.63
N GLN A 216 -22.19 -12.01 -2.93
CA GLN A 216 -23.11 -12.99 -3.53
C GLN A 216 -22.84 -14.41 -3.03
N ASP A 217 -21.58 -14.77 -2.81
CA ASP A 217 -21.20 -16.10 -2.35
C ASP A 217 -21.62 -16.34 -0.90
N CYS A 218 -21.29 -15.42 0.01
CA CYS A 218 -21.55 -15.55 1.44
C CYS A 218 -22.98 -15.21 1.87
N ARG A 219 -23.82 -14.68 0.97
CA ARG A 219 -25.28 -14.59 1.17
C ARG A 219 -26.00 -15.91 0.98
N ARG A 220 -25.38 -16.88 0.29
CA ARG A 220 -25.94 -18.20 0.00
C ARG A 220 -25.53 -19.24 1.04
#